data_AF-A0AA41CKT4-F1
#
_entry.id   AF-A0AA41CKT4-F1
#
_cell.length_a   1.000
_cell.length_b   1.000
_cell.length_c   1.000
_cell.angle_alpha   90.00
_cell.angle_beta   90.00
_cell.angle_gamma   90.00
#
_symmetry.space_group_name_H-M   'P 1'
#
loop_
_entity.id
_entity.type
_entity.pdbx_description
1 polymer ?
#
loop_
_entity_poly.entity_id
_entity_poly.type
_entity_poly.pdbx_seq_one_letter_code
_entity_poly.pdbx_strand_id
1 'polypeptide(L)' 'MIYVQNVGFDANDLSSYEYVKNAKRVDVYLKTGKEFSFLYSTEEEMSQAFNKIKVDLIEAARDDTSGA' A
#
# COMPACT_ATOMS: atom_id res chain seq x y z
N MET A 1 -3.30 0.82 -10.11
CA MET A 1 -2.69 1.93 -9.34
C MET A 1 -3.27 1.93 -7.94
N ILE A 2 -2.42 2.03 -6.91
CA ILE A 2 -2.80 1.95 -5.49
C ILE A 2 -2.80 3.37 -4.91
N TYR A 3 -3.78 3.70 -4.07
CA TYR A 3 -3.89 5.02 -3.43
C TYR A 3 -4.00 4.91 -1.91
N VAL A 4 -3.15 5.65 -1.20
CA VAL A 4 -3.13 5.75 0.26
C VAL A 4 -3.01 7.22 0.68
N GLN A 5 -3.96 7.74 1.46
CA GLN A 5 -4.02 9.15 1.90
C GLN A 5 -3.71 10.16 0.75
N ASN A 6 -4.33 9.95 -0.42
CA ASN A 6 -4.15 10.74 -1.65
C ASN A 6 -2.78 10.60 -2.36
N VAL A 7 -1.90 9.72 -1.89
CA VAL A 7 -0.66 9.36 -2.58
C VAL A 7 -0.91 8.14 -3.46
N GLY A 8 -0.73 8.30 -4.77
CA GLY A 8 -0.84 7.23 -5.76
C GLY A 8 0.53 6.64 -6.11
N PHE A 9 0.60 5.32 -6.24
CA PHE A 9 1.76 4.60 -6.75
C PHE A 9 1.32 3.38 -7.57
N ASP A 10 2.17 2.94 -8.50
CA ASP A 10 1.89 1.74 -9.29
C ASP A 10 2.05 0.48 -8.41
N ALA A 11 1.16 -0.49 -8.59
CA ALA A 11 1.26 -1.78 -7.92
C ALA A 11 2.53 -2.53 -8.34
N ASN A 12 2.93 -2.38 -9.61
CA ASN A 12 4.14 -2.99 -10.16
C ASN A 12 5.42 -2.34 -9.64
N ASP A 13 5.34 -1.09 -9.16
CA ASP A 13 6.47 -0.39 -8.55
C ASP A 13 6.62 -0.69 -7.05
N LEU A 14 5.64 -1.34 -6.42
CA LEU A 14 5.70 -1.70 -5.01
C LEU A 14 6.73 -2.83 -4.79
N SER A 15 7.64 -2.62 -3.84
CA SER A 15 8.58 -3.64 -3.38
C SER A 15 8.05 -4.35 -2.14
N SER A 16 7.70 -3.58 -1.11
CA SER A 16 7.14 -4.08 0.14
C SER A 16 6.34 -2.97 0.84
N TYR A 17 5.57 -3.36 1.84
CA TYR A 17 4.84 -2.43 2.71
C TYR A 17 4.72 -3.05 4.11
N GLU A 18 4.75 -2.21 5.13
CA GLU A 18 4.87 -2.63 6.52
C GLU A 18 3.76 -2.05 7.40
N TYR A 19 3.31 -2.87 8.35
CA TYR A 19 2.33 -2.49 9.38
C TYR A 19 3.05 -2.15 10.68
N VAL A 20 3.31 -0.86 10.92
CA VAL A 20 4.09 -0.40 12.06
C VAL A 20 3.16 -0.02 13.21
N LYS A 21 2.72 -1.06 13.95
CA LYS A 21 1.70 -0.93 15.01
C LYS A 21 2.02 0.12 16.07
N ASN A 22 3.24 0.11 16.60
CA ASN A 22 3.66 1.01 17.70
C ASN A 22 3.63 2.50 17.29
N ALA A 23 3.74 2.79 15.99
CA ALA A 23 3.71 4.15 15.46
C ALA A 23 2.36 4.52 14.83
N LYS A 24 1.38 3.60 14.81
CA LYS A 24 0.14 3.73 14.01
C LYS A 24 0.45 4.21 12.59
N ARG A 25 1.40 3.53 11.94
CA ARG A 25 1.97 3.92 10.65
C ARG A 25 1.95 2.76 9.65
N VAL A 26 1.69 3.08 8.39
CA VAL A 26 1.97 2.18 7.27
C VAL A 26 3.14 2.73 6.48
N ASP A 27 4.16 1.92 6.27
CA ASP A 27 5.29 2.26 5.40
C ASP A 27 5.16 1.54 4.07
N VAL A 28 5.51 2.23 2.99
CA VAL A 28 5.44 1.76 1.61
C VAL A 28 6.80 1.97 0.97
N TYR A 29 7.39 0.91 0.45
CA TYR A 29 8.71 0.89 -0.16
C TYR A 29 8.57 0.56 -1.64
N LEU A 30 9.00 1.47 -2.51
CA LEU A 30 8.99 1.26 -3.96
C LEU A 30 10.33 0.68 -4.44
N LYS A 31 10.29 -0.05 -5.55
CA LYS A 31 11.47 -0.59 -6.25
C LYS A 31 12.44 0.50 -6.71
N THR A 32 11.95 1.72 -6.88
CA THR A 32 12.76 2.90 -7.21
C THR A 32 13.62 3.41 -6.04
N GLY A 33 13.46 2.85 -4.84
CA GLY A 33 14.07 3.34 -3.61
C GLY A 33 13.31 4.49 -2.96
N LYS A 34 12.16 4.90 -3.51
CA LYS A 34 11.28 5.89 -2.89
C LYS A 34 10.45 5.24 -1.78
N GLU A 35 10.30 5.95 -0.68
CA GLU A 35 9.55 5.50 0.49
C GLU A 35 8.44 6.48 0.85
N PHE A 36 7.33 5.95 1.37
CA PHE A 36 6.24 6.74 1.94
C PHE A 36 5.84 6.20 3.30
N SER A 37 5.60 7.12 4.23
CA SER A 37 5.17 6.81 5.58
C SER A 37 3.85 7.50 5.88
N PHE A 38 2.82 6.71 6.18
CA PHE A 38 1.46 7.18 6.44
C PHE A 38 1.12 7.01 7.90
N LEU A 39 0.99 8.11 8.65
CA LEU A 39 0.58 8.10 10.06
C LEU A 39 -0.95 8.15 10.18
N TYR A 40 -1.48 7.48 11.20
CA TYR A 40 -2.91 7.36 11.48
C TYR A 40 -3.23 7.71 12.93
N SER A 41 -4.47 8.17 13.16
CA SER A 41 -4.93 8.55 14.49
C SER A 41 -5.25 7.32 15.33
N THR A 42 -5.79 6.27 14.69
CA THR A 42 -6.19 5.01 15.34
C THR A 42 -5.55 3.78 14.67
N GLU A 43 -5.49 2.66 15.41
CA GLU A 43 -5.08 1.37 14.83
C GLU A 43 -6.09 0.87 13.78
N GLU A 44 -7.37 1.21 13.94
CA GLU A 44 -8.43 0.82 12.99
C GLU A 44 -8.22 1.48 11.64
N GLU A 45 -7.97 2.79 11.59
CA GLU A 45 -7.67 3.52 10.35
C GLU A 45 -6.42 2.96 9.66
N MET A 46 -5.37 2.69 10.44
CA MET A 46 -4.14 2.06 9.94
C MET A 46 -4.42 0.67 9.35
N SER A 47 -5.21 -0.16 10.04
CA SER A 47 -5.60 -1.50 9.58
C SER A 47 -6.41 -1.45 8.29
N GLN A 48 -7.38 -0.53 8.20
CA GLN A 48 -8.17 -0.32 6.99
C GLN A 48 -7.28 0.08 5.80
N ALA A 49 -6.33 0.99 6.00
CA ALA A 49 -5.40 1.40 4.95
C ALA A 49 -4.46 0.26 4.52
N PHE A 50 -3.90 -0.48 5.46
CA PHE A 50 -3.02 -1.62 5.17
C PHE A 50 -3.76 -2.72 4.40
N ASN A 51 -5.01 -3.02 4.79
CA ASN A 51 -5.84 -4.00 4.09
C ASN A 51 -6.27 -3.49 2.72
N LYS A 52 -6.48 -2.19 2.54
CA LYS A 52 -6.72 -1.62 1.22
C LYS A 52 -5.55 -1.86 0.27
N ILE A 53 -4.30 -1.62 0.70
CA ILE A 53 -3.10 -1.91 -0.12
C ILE A 53 -3.09 -3.38 -0.54
N LYS A 54 -3.38 -4.31 0.37
CA LYS A 54 -3.49 -5.75 0.05
C LYS A 54 -4.52 -6.04 -1.04
N VAL A 55 -5.73 -5.48 -0.93
CA VAL A 55 -6.81 -5.71 -1.89
C VAL A 55 -6.42 -5.13 -3.25
N ASP A 56 -5.96 -3.88 -3.30
CA ASP A 56 -5.59 -3.22 -4.55
C ASP A 56 -4.44 -3.96 -5.26
N LEU A 57 -3.51 -4.59 -4.51
CA LEU A 57 -2.46 -5.45 -5.08
C LEU A 57 -3.02 -6.72 -5.72
N ILE A 58 -3.99 -7.37 -5.07
CA ILE A 58 -4.63 -8.58 -5.60
C ILE A 58 -5.40 -8.25 -6.88
N GLU A 59 -6.11 -7.13 -6.89
CA GLU A 59 -6.85 -6.66 -8.07
C GLU A 59 -5.89 -6.33 -9.22
N ALA A 60 -4.79 -5.61 -8.96
CA ALA A 60 -3.79 -5.31 -9.98
C ALA A 60 -3.16 -6.58 -10.58
N ALA A 61 -2.89 -7.60 -9.77
CA ALA A 61 -2.37 -8.88 -10.26
C ALA A 61 -3.39 -9.65 -11.13
N ARG A 62 -4.69 -9.55 -10.82
CA ARG A 62 -5.75 -10.19 -11.61
C ARG A 62 -5.91 -9.54 -12.99
N ASP A 63 -5.90 -8.22 -13.03
CA ASP A 63 -6.00 -7.46 -14.29
C ASP A 63 -4.84 -7.79 -15.23
N ASP A 64 -3.62 -7.90 -14.70
CA ASP A 64 -2.42 -8.27 -15.47
C ASP A 64 -2.54 -9.67 -16.09
N THR A 65 -3.12 -10.63 -15.34
CA THR A 65 -3.34 -12.00 -15.84
C THR A 65 -4.54 -12.15 -16.79
N SER A 66 -5.46 -11.19 -16.81
CA SER A 66 -6.68 -11.25 -17.65
C SER A 66 -6.50 -10.59 -19.02
N GLY A 67 -5.36 -9.94 -19.25
CA GLY A 67 -4.98 -9.28 -20.50
C GLY A 67 -4.01 -10.05 -21.39
N ALA A 68 -3.65 -11.29 -21.03
CA ALA A 68 -2.69 -12.15 -21.74
C ALA A 68 -3.36 -13.20 -22.64
#